data_AF-A0A936B666-F1
#
_entry.id   AF-A0A936B666-F1
#
_cell.length_a   1.000
_cell.length_b   1.000
_cell.length_c   1.000
_cell.angle_alpha   90.00
_cell.angle_beta   90.00
_cell.angle_gamma   90.00
#
_symmetry.space_group_name_H-M   'P 1'
#
loop_
_entity.id
_entity.type
_entity.pdbx_description
1 polymer ?
#
loop_
_entity_poly.entity_id
_entity_poly.type
_entity_poly.pdbx_seq_one_letter_code
_entity_poly.pdbx_strand_id
1 'polypeptide(L)'
;MSQYATATDLKTYLSITGTGDDALLNALLVRASSAVDSYTGRRFAASSDTTRYFDAIGDHIVGGRILYVDEDLYSVTTVTNGDGNAISSTYYTLVPRNNTPHYAIRLKDSYTSVWTYTTTWEDAISITGKWAYSENPTDDIIQATLRWAGYLYKQKDAQVFDTTAIPEAGVIQIPAGIPQDVRMLLRPYKRVKI
;
A
#
# COMPACT_ATOMS: atom_id res chain seq x y z
N MET A 1 6.48 0.12 -9.56
CA MET A 1 5.39 1.02 -9.15
C MET A 1 4.08 0.32 -9.46
N SER A 2 3.19 0.13 -8.48
CA SER A 2 1.88 -0.49 -8.70
C SER A 2 0.88 0.55 -9.21
N GLN A 3 0.05 0.16 -10.16
CA GLN A 3 -1.14 0.90 -10.57
C GLN A 3 -2.36 0.21 -9.97
N TYR A 4 -3.27 0.97 -9.37
CA TYR A 4 -4.47 0.40 -8.74
C TYR A 4 -5.70 0.31 -9.64
N ALA A 5 -5.68 0.99 -10.79
CA ALA A 5 -6.71 0.89 -11.81
C ALA A 5 -6.05 0.89 -13.19
N THR A 6 -6.78 0.47 -14.21
CA THR A 6 -6.25 0.40 -15.58
C THR A 6 -6.55 1.68 -16.38
N ALA A 7 -5.79 1.90 -17.46
CA ALA A 7 -6.09 2.98 -18.40
C ALA A 7 -7.47 2.83 -19.04
N THR A 8 -7.95 1.60 -19.24
CA THR A 8 -9.31 1.33 -19.73
C THR A 8 -10.37 1.82 -18.75
N ASP A 9 -10.20 1.54 -17.45
CA ASP A 9 -11.13 2.00 -16.40
C ASP A 9 -11.17 3.54 -16.36
N LEU A 10 -10.01 4.18 -16.49
CA LEU A 10 -9.93 5.64 -16.51
C LEU A 10 -10.54 6.25 -17.78
N LYS A 11 -10.39 5.60 -18.94
CA LYS A 11 -11.04 6.03 -20.19
C LYS A 11 -12.56 5.95 -20.07
N THR A 12 -13.08 4.85 -19.52
CA THR A 12 -14.51 4.71 -19.22
C THR A 12 -14.97 5.80 -18.26
N TYR A 13 -14.22 6.06 -17.18
CA TYR A 13 -14.54 7.10 -16.21
C TYR A 13 -14.57 8.52 -16.81
N LEU A 14 -13.66 8.82 -17.73
CA LEU A 14 -13.56 10.14 -18.40
C LEU A 14 -14.39 10.24 -19.69
N SER A 15 -15.04 9.16 -20.13
CA SER A 15 -15.70 9.07 -21.44
C SER A 15 -14.76 9.39 -22.63
N ILE A 16 -13.51 8.93 -22.55
CA ILE A 16 -12.50 9.10 -23.61
C ILE A 16 -12.47 7.86 -24.50
N THR A 17 -12.41 8.07 -25.81
CA THR A 17 -12.25 7.00 -26.82
C THR A 17 -10.92 7.12 -27.55
N GLY A 18 -10.40 5.99 -28.04
CA GLY A 18 -9.13 5.94 -28.76
C GLY A 18 -7.93 5.66 -27.85
N THR A 19 -6.73 5.90 -28.39
CA THR A 19 -5.44 5.53 -27.78
C THR A 19 -4.45 6.69 -27.65
N GLY A 20 -4.80 7.89 -28.12
CA GLY A 20 -3.89 9.04 -28.16
C GLY A 20 -3.38 9.47 -26.79
N ASP A 21 -4.20 9.34 -25.75
CA ASP A 21 -3.87 9.75 -24.39
C ASP A 21 -3.38 8.60 -23.49
N ASP A 22 -3.28 7.37 -24.00
CA ASP A 22 -3.04 6.17 -23.16
C ASP A 22 -1.74 6.29 -22.34
N ALA A 23 -0.68 6.85 -22.92
CA ALA A 23 0.58 7.07 -22.21
C ALA A 23 0.42 8.06 -21.04
N LEU A 24 -0.32 9.15 -21.26
CA LEU A 24 -0.61 10.14 -20.24
C LEU A 24 -1.51 9.58 -19.14
N LEU A 25 -2.58 8.88 -19.50
CA LEU A 25 -3.51 8.25 -18.56
C LEU A 25 -2.79 7.25 -17.64
N ASN A 26 -1.92 6.42 -18.19
CA ASN A 26 -1.08 5.51 -17.40
C ASN A 26 -0.16 6.27 -16.45
N ALA A 27 0.49 7.35 -16.90
CA ALA A 27 1.35 8.16 -16.04
C ALA A 27 0.55 8.81 -14.88
N LEU A 28 -0.68 9.26 -15.14
CA LEU A 28 -1.55 9.85 -14.12
C LEU A 28 -2.06 8.80 -13.13
N LEU A 29 -2.35 7.58 -13.57
CA LEU A 29 -2.71 6.46 -12.68
C LEU A 29 -1.57 6.08 -11.73
N VAL A 30 -0.33 6.07 -12.23
CA VAL A 30 0.86 5.84 -11.37
C VAL A 30 0.99 6.95 -10.33
N ARG A 31 0.84 8.22 -10.72
CA ARG A 31 0.89 9.36 -9.80
C ARG A 31 -0.23 9.31 -8.76
N ALA A 32 -1.46 9.02 -9.19
CA ALA A 32 -2.61 8.88 -8.31
C ALA A 32 -2.42 7.71 -7.31
N SER A 33 -1.95 6.55 -7.77
CA SER A 33 -1.69 5.39 -6.91
C SER A 33 -0.61 5.72 -5.87
N SER A 34 0.48 6.38 -6.27
CA SER A 34 1.53 6.84 -5.34
C SER A 34 1.02 7.90 -4.35
N ALA A 35 0.10 8.76 -4.77
CA ALA A 35 -0.52 9.73 -3.90
C ALA A 35 -1.48 9.09 -2.87
N VAL A 36 -2.21 8.04 -3.26
CA VAL A 36 -3.01 7.20 -2.36
C VAL A 36 -2.11 6.54 -1.31
N ASP A 37 -0.98 5.95 -1.73
CA ASP A 37 -0.02 5.32 -0.82
C ASP A 37 0.54 6.32 0.18
N SER A 38 0.96 7.48 -0.30
CA SER A 38 1.52 8.55 0.53
C SER A 38 0.49 9.10 1.52
N TYR A 39 -0.77 9.22 1.09
CA TYR A 39 -1.85 9.73 1.95
C TYR A 39 -2.24 8.73 3.05
N THR A 40 -2.29 7.45 2.72
CA THR A 40 -2.72 6.38 3.64
C THR A 40 -1.58 5.82 4.47
N GLY A 41 -0.33 5.94 4.01
CA GLY A 41 0.82 5.28 4.60
C GLY A 41 0.78 3.76 4.45
N ARG A 42 0.15 3.26 3.38
CA ARG A 42 -0.02 1.84 3.07
C ARG A 42 0.23 1.59 1.59
N ARG A 43 0.37 0.31 1.23
CA ARG A 43 0.41 -0.15 -0.16
C ARG A 43 -0.74 -1.14 -0.37
N PHE A 44 -1.56 -0.98 -1.40
CA PHE A 44 -2.84 -1.71 -1.53
C PHE A 44 -2.82 -2.92 -2.46
N ALA A 45 -1.69 -3.19 -3.12
CA ALA A 45 -1.54 -4.38 -3.93
C ALA A 45 -0.07 -4.80 -4.06
N ALA A 46 0.15 -6.12 -4.04
CA ALA A 46 1.41 -6.76 -4.35
C ALA A 46 1.14 -8.00 -5.21
N SER A 47 1.59 -7.95 -6.47
CA SER A 47 1.39 -9.05 -7.43
C SER A 47 2.38 -10.20 -7.26
N SER A 48 3.53 -9.94 -6.62
CA SER A 48 4.60 -10.90 -6.41
C SER A 48 5.12 -10.86 -4.98
N ASP A 49 5.73 -11.97 -4.57
CA ASP A 49 6.43 -12.04 -3.30
C ASP A 49 7.71 -11.20 -3.33
N THR A 50 8.03 -10.58 -2.20
CA THR A 50 9.34 -9.99 -1.94
C THR A 50 9.83 -10.41 -0.58
N THR A 51 11.15 -10.50 -0.42
CA THR A 51 11.78 -10.79 0.86
C THR A 51 12.05 -9.50 1.62
N ARG A 52 11.69 -9.47 2.90
CA ARG A 52 12.15 -8.45 3.85
C ARG A 52 12.97 -9.10 4.94
N TYR A 53 13.95 -8.35 5.42
CA TYR A 53 14.88 -8.76 6.45
C TYR A 53 14.56 -8.01 7.73
N PHE A 54 14.75 -8.70 8.85
CA PHE A 54 14.51 -8.17 10.19
C PHE A 54 15.64 -8.59 11.11
N ASP A 55 16.00 -7.68 12.00
CA ASP A 55 16.96 -7.96 13.06
C ASP A 55 16.38 -8.99 14.05
N ALA A 56 17.23 -9.89 14.54
CA ALA A 56 16.87 -10.89 15.54
C ALA A 56 16.85 -10.33 16.98
N ILE A 57 17.20 -9.05 17.16
CA ILE A 57 17.11 -8.32 18.43
C ILE A 57 16.50 -6.94 18.14
N GLY A 58 15.58 -6.48 19.00
CA GLY A 58 15.03 -5.12 18.96
C GLY A 58 13.62 -5.05 19.56
N ASP A 59 13.08 -3.83 19.65
CA ASP A 59 11.75 -3.57 20.23
C ASP A 59 10.61 -4.17 19.40
N HIS A 60 10.86 -4.46 18.12
CA HIS A 60 9.95 -5.20 17.25
C HIS A 60 9.84 -6.68 17.61
N ILE A 61 10.65 -7.20 18.54
CA ILE A 61 10.54 -8.56 19.08
C ILE A 61 10.04 -8.52 20.52
N VAL A 62 8.80 -8.98 20.73
CA VAL A 62 8.18 -9.03 22.06
C VAL A 62 8.18 -10.45 22.60
N GLY A 63 8.77 -10.63 23.78
CA GLY A 63 8.85 -11.92 24.48
C GLY A 63 9.61 -13.00 23.70
N GLY A 64 10.48 -12.61 22.76
CA GLY A 64 11.23 -13.52 21.88
C GLY A 64 10.39 -14.29 20.85
N ARG A 65 9.05 -14.20 20.90
CA ARG A 65 8.15 -15.04 20.08
C ARG A 65 7.27 -14.25 19.13
N ILE A 66 7.08 -12.95 19.37
CA ILE A 66 6.28 -12.09 18.49
C ILE A 66 7.23 -11.16 17.77
N LEU A 67 7.25 -11.24 16.44
CA LEU A 67 7.99 -10.34 15.56
C LEU A 67 7.01 -9.40 14.87
N TYR A 68 7.06 -8.12 15.19
CA TYR A 68 6.35 -7.07 14.49
C TYR A 68 7.04 -6.77 13.16
N VAL A 69 6.24 -6.67 12.10
CA VAL A 69 6.73 -6.33 10.77
C VAL A 69 6.57 -4.84 10.49
N ASP A 70 7.39 -4.34 9.57
CA ASP A 70 7.50 -2.92 9.25
C ASP A 70 6.40 -2.42 8.30
N GLU A 71 5.83 -3.31 7.49
CA GLU A 71 4.76 -3.02 6.52
C GLU A 71 3.61 -4.02 6.62
N ASP A 72 2.47 -3.63 6.05
CA ASP A 72 1.33 -4.53 5.84
C ASP A 72 1.75 -5.81 5.10
N LEU A 73 1.49 -6.95 5.72
CA LEU A 73 1.77 -8.29 5.18
C LEU A 73 0.45 -8.99 4.83
N TYR A 74 0.19 -9.21 3.55
CA TYR A 74 -1.02 -9.90 3.10
C TYR A 74 -0.89 -11.42 3.26
N SER A 75 0.24 -11.98 2.81
CA SER A 75 0.48 -13.43 2.85
C SER A 75 1.95 -13.72 3.03
N VAL A 76 2.26 -14.84 3.67
CA VAL A 76 3.63 -15.34 3.88
C VAL A 76 3.83 -16.62 3.10
N THR A 77 4.96 -16.69 2.40
CA THR A 77 5.39 -17.85 1.63
C THR A 77 6.51 -18.58 2.37
N THR A 78 7.52 -17.85 2.85
CA THR A 78 8.60 -18.44 3.65
C THR A 78 8.95 -17.56 4.85
N VAL A 79 9.27 -18.22 5.96
CA VAL A 79 9.87 -17.59 7.15
C VAL A 79 11.14 -18.35 7.45
N THR A 80 12.27 -17.65 7.50
CA THR A 80 13.56 -18.21 7.88
C THR A 80 14.07 -17.48 9.11
N ASN A 81 14.40 -18.22 10.15
CA ASN A 81 14.95 -17.67 11.38
C ASN A 81 16.44 -17.33 11.19
N GLY A 82 17.01 -16.51 12.08
CA GLY A 82 18.42 -16.12 11.98
C GLY A 82 19.43 -17.23 12.30
N ASP A 83 18.95 -18.42 12.68
CA ASP A 83 19.77 -19.63 12.75
C ASP A 83 19.91 -20.36 11.39
N GLY A 84 19.27 -19.82 10.34
CA GLY A 84 19.26 -20.37 8.98
C GLY A 84 18.15 -21.38 8.72
N ASN A 85 17.36 -21.76 9.72
CA ASN A 85 16.29 -22.75 9.56
C ASN A 85 14.99 -22.10 9.06
N ALA A 86 14.39 -22.72 8.04
CA ALA A 86 13.03 -22.39 7.63
C ALA A 86 12.03 -22.83 8.71
N ILE A 87 11.14 -21.93 9.11
CA ILE A 87 10.06 -22.21 10.06
C ILE A 87 8.82 -22.63 9.27
N SER A 88 8.33 -23.85 9.50
CA SER A 88 7.06 -24.32 8.91
C SER A 88 5.87 -23.48 9.40
N SER A 89 4.86 -23.28 8.54
CA SER A 89 3.61 -22.58 8.88
C SER A 89 2.81 -23.25 10.00
N THR A 90 3.11 -24.52 10.33
CA THR A 90 2.55 -25.18 11.51
C THR A 90 3.10 -24.62 12.83
N TYR A 91 4.26 -23.98 12.83
CA TYR A 91 4.97 -23.48 14.01
C TYR A 91 4.80 -21.99 14.28
N TYR A 92 4.16 -21.25 13.38
CA TYR A 92 3.83 -19.84 13.60
C TYR A 92 2.35 -19.54 13.28
N THR A 93 1.91 -18.35 13.68
CA THR A 93 0.63 -17.77 13.29
C THR A 93 0.84 -16.32 12.93
N LEU A 94 0.10 -15.85 11.94
CA LEU A 94 0.04 -14.44 11.59
C LEU A 94 -0.90 -13.73 12.57
N VAL A 95 -0.65 -12.43 12.78
CA VAL A 95 -1.42 -11.58 13.69
C VAL A 95 -1.88 -10.33 12.93
N PRO A 96 -3.19 -10.03 12.86
CA PRO A 96 -4.30 -10.85 13.37
C PRO A 96 -4.43 -12.17 12.59
N ARG A 97 -5.03 -13.21 13.20
CA ARG A 97 -5.05 -14.55 12.60
C ARG A 97 -6.03 -14.70 11.43
N ASN A 98 -7.17 -14.02 11.51
CA ASN A 98 -8.30 -14.23 10.60
C ASN A 98 -8.56 -13.00 9.71
N ASN A 99 -7.76 -11.95 9.82
CA ASN A 99 -7.92 -10.72 9.07
C ASN A 99 -6.57 -10.35 8.43
N THR A 100 -6.63 -9.63 7.32
CA THR A 100 -5.50 -8.97 6.70
C THR A 100 -5.66 -7.45 6.82
N PRO A 101 -4.56 -6.68 6.75
CA PRO A 101 -3.17 -7.13 6.72
C PRO A 101 -2.67 -7.63 8.08
N HIS A 102 -1.64 -8.47 8.04
CA HIS A 102 -0.92 -8.95 9.21
C HIS A 102 0.18 -7.94 9.61
N TYR A 103 0.28 -7.64 10.89
CA TYR A 103 1.28 -6.72 11.45
C TYR A 103 2.35 -7.44 12.29
N ALA A 104 2.18 -8.73 12.57
CA ALA A 104 3.18 -9.51 13.28
C ALA A 104 3.10 -11.01 12.95
N ILE A 105 4.23 -11.70 13.17
CA ILE A 105 4.33 -13.16 13.14
C ILE A 105 4.63 -13.64 14.56
N ARG A 106 3.80 -14.56 15.08
CA ARG A 106 3.97 -15.15 16.40
C ARG A 106 4.35 -16.62 16.27
N LEU A 107 5.48 -17.00 16.86
CA LEU A 107 5.88 -18.39 17.05
C LEU A 107 4.97 -19.05 18.08
N LYS A 108 4.51 -20.27 17.79
CA LYS A 108 3.71 -21.07 18.73
C LYS A 108 4.61 -21.69 19.78
N ASP A 109 4.05 -21.96 20.97
CA ASP A 109 4.80 -22.61 22.05
C ASP A 109 5.29 -24.03 21.71
N SER A 110 4.67 -24.67 20.70
CA SER A 110 5.12 -25.96 20.17
C SER A 110 6.40 -25.88 19.34
N TYR A 111 6.86 -24.68 18.98
CA TYR A 111 8.15 -24.47 18.35
C TYR A 111 9.21 -24.30 19.45
N THR A 112 10.27 -25.10 19.38
CA THR A 112 11.28 -25.18 20.45
C THR A 112 12.18 -23.96 20.52
N SER A 113 12.29 -23.21 19.42
CA SER A 113 13.15 -22.03 19.32
C SER A 113 12.34 -20.73 19.42
N VAL A 114 13.04 -19.64 19.67
CA VAL A 114 12.54 -18.27 19.60
C VAL A 114 13.11 -17.59 18.35
N TRP A 115 12.70 -16.36 18.06
CA TRP A 115 13.42 -15.51 17.11
C TRP A 115 14.86 -15.36 17.61
N THR A 116 15.82 -15.77 16.80
CA THR A 116 17.23 -15.92 17.20
C THR A 116 18.15 -15.74 16.01
N TYR A 117 19.45 -15.73 16.27
CA TYR A 117 20.52 -15.67 15.28
C TYR A 117 21.68 -16.59 15.66
N THR A 118 22.51 -16.97 14.69
CA THR A 118 23.75 -17.73 14.94
C THR A 118 24.99 -16.84 15.00
N THR A 119 25.18 -15.97 14.01
CA THR A 119 26.41 -15.19 13.85
C THR A 119 26.19 -13.70 14.10
N THR A 120 25.26 -13.12 13.34
CA THR A 120 24.98 -11.69 13.28
C THR A 120 23.49 -11.54 13.50
N TRP A 121 23.10 -10.59 14.34
CA TRP A 121 21.69 -10.40 14.70
C TRP A 121 21.00 -9.46 13.70
N GLU A 122 21.76 -8.57 13.06
CA GLU A 122 21.30 -7.66 12.02
C GLU A 122 20.85 -8.41 10.76
N ASP A 123 19.66 -8.07 10.23
CA ASP A 123 19.04 -8.66 9.03
C ASP A 123 18.95 -10.21 9.04
N ALA A 124 19.00 -10.83 10.21
CA ALA A 124 19.15 -12.28 10.33
C ALA A 124 17.88 -13.06 9.95
N ILE A 125 16.69 -12.49 10.22
CA ILE A 125 15.41 -13.13 9.95
C ILE A 125 14.93 -12.68 8.57
N SER A 126 14.52 -13.62 7.72
CA SER A 126 13.95 -13.30 6.40
C SER A 126 12.52 -13.80 6.25
N ILE A 127 11.65 -12.92 5.76
CA ILE A 127 10.25 -13.21 5.50
C ILE A 127 9.97 -12.90 4.03
N THR A 128 9.60 -13.93 3.27
CA THR A 128 9.18 -13.80 1.87
C THR A 128 7.66 -13.94 1.80
N GLY A 129 7.02 -12.99 1.13
CA GLY A 129 5.57 -12.97 0.96
C GLY A 129 5.10 -11.72 0.25
N LYS A 130 3.78 -11.51 0.23
CA LYS A 130 3.16 -10.35 -0.41
C LYS A 130 3.00 -9.23 0.61
N TRP A 131 3.76 -8.15 0.41
CA TRP A 131 3.78 -6.97 1.30
C TRP A 131 2.85 -5.87 0.80
N ALA A 132 1.57 -6.01 1.15
CA ALA A 132 0.51 -5.06 0.87
C ALA A 132 -0.69 -5.28 1.82
N TYR A 133 -1.63 -4.35 1.79
CA TYR A 133 -2.91 -4.44 2.49
C TYR A 133 -3.75 -5.64 2.02
N SER A 134 -3.75 -5.89 0.72
CA SER A 134 -4.49 -6.97 0.04
C SER A 134 -3.74 -7.44 -1.20
N GLU A 135 -4.16 -8.58 -1.77
CA GLU A 135 -3.61 -9.09 -3.04
C GLU A 135 -3.91 -8.14 -4.20
N ASN A 136 -5.17 -7.72 -4.30
CA ASN A 136 -5.66 -6.76 -5.27
C ASN A 136 -6.20 -5.51 -4.55
N PRO A 137 -6.16 -4.34 -5.19
CA PRO A 137 -6.77 -3.13 -4.64
C PRO A 137 -8.28 -3.35 -4.40
N THR A 138 -8.81 -2.81 -3.31
CA THR A 138 -10.26 -2.83 -3.05
C THR A 138 -10.99 -1.80 -3.92
N ASP A 139 -12.29 -1.98 -4.14
CA ASP A 139 -13.10 -1.09 -4.98
C ASP A 139 -13.00 0.38 -4.56
N ASP A 140 -12.94 0.66 -3.25
CA ASP A 140 -12.74 2.01 -2.72
C ASP A 140 -11.39 2.62 -3.16
N ILE A 141 -10.32 1.83 -3.18
CA ILE A 141 -8.99 2.25 -3.61
C ILE A 141 -8.95 2.45 -5.12
N ILE A 142 -9.61 1.58 -5.89
CA ILE A 142 -9.77 1.71 -7.34
C ILE A 142 -10.50 3.03 -7.64
N GLN A 143 -11.65 3.26 -7.01
CA GLN A 143 -12.47 4.46 -7.21
C GLN A 143 -11.72 5.74 -6.80
N ALA A 144 -11.03 5.73 -5.65
CA ALA A 144 -10.18 6.84 -5.22
C ALA A 144 -9.09 7.17 -6.25
N THR A 145 -8.43 6.13 -6.79
CA THR A 145 -7.36 6.27 -7.78
C THR A 145 -7.89 6.83 -9.09
N LEU A 146 -9.01 6.31 -9.60
CA LEU A 146 -9.67 6.80 -10.82
C LEU A 146 -10.10 8.25 -10.67
N ARG A 147 -10.74 8.60 -9.55
CA ARG A 147 -11.19 9.95 -9.27
C ARG A 147 -10.04 10.95 -9.21
N TRP A 148 -8.93 10.58 -8.59
CA TRP A 148 -7.74 11.43 -8.50
C TRP A 148 -7.00 11.53 -9.83
N ALA A 149 -6.82 10.42 -10.55
CA ALA A 149 -6.21 10.45 -11.89
C ALA A 149 -7.02 11.31 -12.86
N GLY A 150 -8.35 11.17 -12.86
CA GLY A 150 -9.24 12.00 -13.67
C GLY A 150 -9.22 13.49 -13.27
N TYR A 151 -9.03 13.77 -11.98
CA TYR A 151 -8.81 15.14 -11.50
C TYR A 151 -7.51 15.75 -12.06
N LEU A 152 -6.41 15.00 -11.99
CA LEU A 152 -5.12 15.44 -12.54
C LEU A 152 -5.18 15.63 -14.06
N TYR A 153 -5.91 14.77 -14.76
CA TYR A 153 -6.10 14.87 -16.20
C TYR A 153 -6.79 16.20 -16.58
N LYS A 154 -7.90 16.51 -15.91
CA LYS A 154 -8.64 17.78 -16.14
C LYS A 154 -7.83 19.01 -15.74
N GLN A 155 -6.97 18.89 -14.73
CA GLN A 155 -6.09 19.99 -14.31
C GLN A 155 -5.06 20.36 -15.39
N LYS A 156 -4.66 19.44 -16.28
CA LYS A 156 -3.75 19.76 -17.39
C LYS A 156 -4.36 20.81 -18.34
N ASP A 157 -5.67 20.74 -18.53
CA ASP A 157 -6.44 21.58 -19.46
C ASP A 157 -7.03 22.81 -18.78
N ALA A 158 -7.04 22.82 -17.45
CA ALA A 158 -7.37 24.00 -16.67
C ALA A 158 -6.27 25.05 -16.91
N GLN A 159 -6.57 26.06 -17.72
CA GLN A 159 -5.78 27.28 -17.75
C GLN A 159 -5.74 27.81 -16.31
N VAL A 160 -4.58 27.69 -15.67
CA VAL A 160 -4.30 28.33 -14.39
C VAL A 160 -4.28 29.84 -14.67
N PHE A 161 -5.47 30.44 -14.73
CA PHE A 161 -5.61 31.87 -14.55
C PHE A 161 -5.27 32.15 -13.09
N ASP A 162 -3.98 32.27 -12.83
CA ASP A 162 -3.51 32.98 -11.65
C ASP A 162 -4.09 34.39 -11.73
N THR A 163 -5.08 34.63 -10.87
CA THR A 163 -5.60 35.95 -10.47
C THR A 163 -6.25 36.82 -11.55
N THR A 164 -7.46 37.29 -11.21
CA THR A 164 -8.27 38.36 -11.84
C THR A 164 -9.20 37.95 -12.99
N ALA A 165 -10.44 37.56 -12.68
CA ALA A 165 -11.60 37.85 -13.54
C ALA A 165 -12.96 37.65 -12.82
N ILE A 166 -13.58 38.79 -12.46
CA ILE A 166 -15.00 39.17 -12.43
C ILE A 166 -16.02 38.21 -11.74
N PRO A 167 -16.68 38.66 -10.64
CA PRO A 167 -17.51 37.84 -9.75
C PRO A 167 -18.98 37.71 -10.21
N GLU A 168 -19.25 37.33 -11.46
CA GLU A 168 -20.64 37.21 -11.95
C GLU A 168 -20.99 35.86 -12.62
N ALA A 169 -20.02 34.98 -12.87
CA ALA A 169 -20.27 33.61 -13.29
C ALA A 169 -19.69 32.66 -12.23
N GLY A 170 -20.56 31.89 -11.56
CA GLY A 170 -20.24 31.03 -10.42
C GLY A 170 -18.86 30.38 -10.52
N VAL A 171 -17.97 30.81 -9.64
CA VAL A 171 -16.55 30.47 -9.69
C VAL A 171 -16.36 28.97 -9.48
N ILE A 172 -15.99 28.24 -10.53
CA ILE A 172 -15.48 26.86 -10.38
C ILE A 172 -14.03 26.99 -9.95
N GLN A 173 -13.80 27.23 -8.66
CA GLN A 173 -12.47 27.06 -8.08
C GLN A 173 -12.12 25.58 -8.13
N ILE A 174 -11.06 25.23 -8.86
CA ILE A 174 -10.48 23.89 -8.86
C ILE A 174 -9.68 23.77 -7.54
N PRO A 175 -10.14 22.98 -6.54
CA PRO A 175 -9.55 23.03 -5.20
C PRO A 175 -8.11 22.52 -5.21
N ALA A 176 -7.14 23.33 -4.79
CA ALA A 176 -5.76 22.88 -4.67
C ALA A 176 -5.65 21.72 -3.64
N GLY A 177 -5.05 20.60 -4.05
CA GLY A 177 -4.77 19.43 -3.19
C GLY A 177 -5.61 18.19 -3.48
N ILE A 178 -5.65 17.25 -2.53
CA ILE A 178 -6.44 16.01 -2.65
C ILE A 178 -7.95 16.35 -2.70
N PRO A 179 -8.71 15.84 -3.70
CA PRO A 179 -10.16 16.00 -3.77
C PRO A 179 -10.83 15.53 -2.46
N GLN A 180 -11.85 16.26 -2.00
CA GLN A 180 -12.49 16.01 -0.70
C GLN A 180 -13.18 14.63 -0.64
N ASP A 181 -13.82 14.21 -1.73
CA ASP A 181 -14.42 12.89 -1.89
C ASP A 181 -13.38 11.77 -1.78
N VAL A 182 -12.26 11.91 -2.48
CA VAL A 182 -11.11 10.98 -2.39
C VAL A 182 -10.59 10.93 -0.95
N ARG A 183 -10.46 12.08 -0.30
CA ARG A 183 -10.02 12.17 1.11
C ARG A 183 -10.96 11.42 2.05
N MET A 184 -12.27 11.59 1.87
CA MET A 184 -13.29 10.90 2.68
C MET A 184 -13.24 9.39 2.49
N LEU A 185 -13.08 8.94 1.24
CA LEU A 185 -12.98 7.52 0.89
C LEU A 185 -11.71 6.87 1.44
N LEU A 186 -10.58 7.57 1.42
CA LEU A 186 -9.29 7.04 1.90
C LEU A 186 -9.09 7.14 3.41
N ARG A 187 -9.89 7.96 4.11
CA ARG A 187 -9.74 8.21 5.56
C ARG A 187 -9.72 6.92 6.41
N PRO A 188 -10.60 5.93 6.19
CA PRO A 188 -10.61 4.69 6.98
C PRO A 188 -9.35 3.83 6.81
N TYR A 189 -8.65 3.97 5.67
CA TYR A 189 -7.47 3.18 5.35
C TYR A 189 -6.17 3.77 5.88
N LYS A 190 -6.20 4.96 6.48
CA LYS A 190 -4.98 5.62 6.97
C LYS A 190 -4.35 4.80 8.11
N ARG A 191 -3.07 4.45 7.96
CA ARG A 191 -2.30 3.76 8.99
C ARG A 191 -2.16 4.67 10.21
N VAL A 192 -2.62 4.18 11.36
CA VAL A 192 -2.41 4.84 12.65
C VAL A 192 -0.98 4.52 13.08
N LYS A 193 -0.13 5.54 13.14
CA LYS A 193 1.17 5.42 13.80
C LYS A 193 0.92 5.41 15.30
N ILE A 194 1.27 4.32 15.97
CA ILE A 194 1.26 4.19 17.44
C ILE A 194 2.61 4.66 17.93
#